data_AF-A0A7X3R2Z0-F1
#
_entry.id   AF-A0A7X3R2Z0-F1
#
_cell.length_a   1.000
_cell.length_b   1.000
_cell.length_c   1.000
_cell.angle_alpha   90.00
_cell.angle_beta   90.00
_cell.angle_gamma   90.00
#
_symmetry.space_group_name_H-M   'P 1'
#
loop_
_entity.id
_entity.type
_entity.pdbx_description
1 polymer ?
#
loop_
_entity_poly.entity_id
_entity_poly.type
_entity_poly.pdbx_seq_one_letter_code
_entity_poly.pdbx_strand_id
1 'polypeptide(L)'
;MTDQNLAAGKRVVALYLLLLAAATAVHLIITPFYQPDHDPDFTYWEAYDPFMMAGSLLVLLFAYLWKRRHDAALPEANSWRAYVEVNALFYIGGVQAILLAWSWLMQVFGDPTLTQPVIWLLVDSVGAMLWLAAGRRLWREAASAS
;
A
#
# COMPACT_ATOMS: atom_id res chain seq x y z
N MET A 1 9.44 9.31 -24.52
CA MET A 1 8.41 8.36 -24.05
C MET A 1 7.08 9.08 -24.18
N THR A 2 6.14 8.58 -24.99
CA THR A 2 4.87 9.29 -25.28
C THR A 2 3.95 9.29 -24.07
N ASP A 3 3.08 10.29 -23.93
CA ASP A 3 2.13 10.42 -22.81
C ASP A 3 1.24 9.17 -22.64
N GLN A 4 0.92 8.50 -23.75
CA GLN A 4 0.21 7.22 -23.76
C GLN A 4 0.97 6.10 -23.02
N ASN A 5 2.29 6.01 -23.18
CA ASN A 5 3.09 4.99 -22.48
C ASN A 5 3.12 5.25 -20.97
N LEU A 6 3.14 6.51 -20.55
CA LEU A 6 3.08 6.89 -19.14
C LEU A 6 1.71 6.55 -18.53
N ALA A 7 0.62 6.83 -19.25
CA ALA A 7 -0.74 6.47 -18.82
C ALA A 7 -0.91 4.95 -18.68
N ALA A 8 -0.40 4.17 -19.65
CA ALA A 8 -0.42 2.70 -19.58
C ALA A 8 0.36 2.17 -18.35
N GLY A 9 1.56 2.69 -18.09
CA GLY A 9 2.35 2.32 -16.92
C GLY A 9 1.64 2.59 -15.60
N LYS A 10 0.99 3.76 -15.47
CA LYS A 10 0.17 4.09 -14.29
C LYS A 10 -1.00 3.13 -14.10
N ARG A 11 -1.66 2.68 -15.19
CA ARG A 11 -2.77 1.70 -15.11
C ARG A 11 -2.30 0.34 -14.62
N VAL A 12 -1.13 -0.13 -15.06
CA VAL A 12 -0.54 -1.39 -14.59
C VAL A 12 -0.27 -1.34 -13.09
N VAL A 13 0.39 -0.28 -12.62
CA VAL A 13 0.65 -0.09 -11.19
C VAL A 13 -0.65 0.04 -10.40
N ALA A 14 -1.62 0.80 -10.91
CA ALA A 14 -2.91 0.95 -10.26
C ALA A 14 -3.64 -0.39 -10.13
N LEU A 15 -3.67 -1.20 -11.19
CA LEU A 15 -4.26 -2.54 -11.16
C LEU A 15 -3.58 -3.44 -10.13
N TYR A 16 -2.25 -3.44 -10.12
CA TYR A 16 -1.47 -4.19 -9.14
C TYR A 16 -1.85 -3.83 -7.69
N LEU A 17 -1.90 -2.53 -7.36
CA LEU A 17 -2.29 -2.07 -6.03
C LEU A 17 -3.74 -2.43 -5.68
N LEU A 18 -4.66 -2.36 -6.64
CA LEU A 18 -6.06 -2.74 -6.43
C LEU A 18 -6.22 -4.24 -6.19
N LEU A 19 -5.48 -5.08 -6.91
CA LEU A 19 -5.48 -6.54 -6.70
C LEU A 19 -4.89 -6.89 -5.33
N LEU A 20 -3.79 -6.24 -4.96
CA LEU A 20 -3.17 -6.41 -3.64
C LEU A 20 -4.13 -6.01 -2.51
N ALA A 21 -4.82 -4.88 -2.67
CA ALA A 21 -5.86 -4.45 -1.73
C ALA A 21 -7.00 -5.48 -1.59
N ALA A 22 -7.47 -6.01 -2.72
CA ALA A 22 -8.54 -7.00 -2.73
C ALA A 22 -8.10 -8.31 -2.08
N ALA A 23 -6.92 -8.83 -2.40
CA ALA A 23 -6.38 -10.06 -1.83
C ALA A 23 -6.20 -9.94 -0.30
N THR A 24 -5.62 -8.84 0.18
CA THR A 24 -5.45 -8.61 1.63
C THR A 24 -6.79 -8.40 2.33
N ALA A 25 -7.74 -7.68 1.73
CA ALA A 25 -9.06 -7.50 2.33
C ALA A 25 -9.83 -8.83 2.44
N VAL A 26 -9.77 -9.66 1.40
CA VAL A 26 -10.35 -11.00 1.39
C VAL A 26 -9.73 -11.85 2.50
N HIS A 27 -8.41 -11.82 2.67
CA HIS A 27 -7.76 -12.53 3.77
C HIS A 27 -8.24 -12.03 5.14
N LEU A 28 -8.16 -10.72 5.40
CA LEU A 28 -8.56 -10.14 6.67
C LEU A 28 -10.00 -10.48 7.06
N ILE A 29 -10.90 -10.61 6.08
CA ILE A 29 -12.30 -10.98 6.30
C ILE A 29 -12.47 -12.50 6.47
N ILE A 30 -11.83 -13.32 5.62
CA ILE A 30 -12.14 -14.76 5.56
C ILE A 30 -11.33 -15.56 6.60
N THR A 31 -10.10 -15.16 6.95
CA THR A 31 -9.22 -15.90 7.88
C THR A 31 -9.87 -16.30 9.20
N PRO A 32 -10.62 -15.42 9.89
CA PRO A 32 -11.30 -15.79 11.13
C PRO A 32 -12.29 -16.97 10.99
N PHE A 33 -12.78 -17.25 9.77
CA PHE A 33 -13.79 -18.29 9.52
C PHE A 33 -13.22 -19.68 9.21
N TYR A 34 -11.99 -19.77 8.68
CA TYR A 34 -11.37 -21.07 8.34
C TYR A 34 -10.11 -21.39 9.15
N GLN A 35 -9.58 -20.43 9.92
CA GLN A 35 -8.47 -20.59 10.86
C GLN A 35 -8.75 -19.85 12.18
N PRO A 36 -9.70 -20.35 12.99
CA PRO A 36 -10.04 -19.72 14.27
C PRO A 36 -8.88 -19.75 15.28
N ASP A 37 -7.97 -20.70 15.16
CA ASP A 37 -6.85 -20.92 16.09
C ASP A 37 -5.54 -20.21 15.67
N HIS A 38 -5.54 -19.46 14.56
CA HIS A 38 -4.38 -18.70 14.05
C HIS A 38 -3.07 -19.53 13.93
N ASP A 39 -3.17 -20.77 13.47
CA ASP A 39 -1.99 -21.63 13.26
C ASP A 39 -1.04 -20.98 12.21
N PRO A 40 0.20 -20.58 12.58
CA PRO A 40 1.04 -19.72 11.75
C PRO A 40 1.68 -20.42 10.53
N ASP A 41 1.52 -21.73 10.35
CA ASP A 41 2.27 -22.53 9.37
C ASP A 41 1.81 -22.42 7.90
N PHE A 42 1.00 -21.40 7.53
CA PHE A 42 0.61 -21.23 6.13
C PHE A 42 1.69 -20.53 5.29
N THR A 43 2.50 -21.37 4.62
CA THR A 43 3.56 -21.04 3.63
C THR A 43 3.13 -20.06 2.54
N TYR A 44 1.83 -19.87 2.31
CA TYR A 44 1.30 -18.94 1.31
C TYR A 44 1.60 -17.47 1.64
N TRP A 45 1.64 -17.09 2.93
CA TRP A 45 1.81 -15.69 3.34
C TRP A 45 3.25 -15.20 3.23
N GLU A 46 4.23 -16.06 3.51
CA GLU A 46 5.63 -15.76 3.26
C GLU A 46 5.89 -15.41 1.78
N ALA A 47 5.17 -16.06 0.86
CA ALA A 47 5.23 -15.74 -0.56
C ALA A 47 4.51 -14.43 -0.92
N TYR A 48 3.55 -13.97 -0.11
CA TYR A 48 2.78 -12.75 -0.32
C TYR A 48 3.48 -11.49 0.22
N ASP A 49 4.28 -11.62 1.28
CA ASP A 49 5.02 -10.52 1.91
C ASP A 49 5.87 -9.67 0.94
N PRO A 50 6.62 -10.25 -0.02
CA PRO A 50 7.37 -9.45 -1.01
C PRO A 50 6.45 -8.58 -1.87
N PHE A 51 5.24 -9.04 -2.18
CA PHE A 51 4.25 -8.26 -2.93
C PHE A 51 3.68 -7.12 -2.07
N MET A 52 3.42 -7.36 -0.79
CA MET A 52 3.00 -6.29 0.14
C MET A 52 4.07 -5.20 0.26
N MET A 53 5.34 -5.61 0.37
CA MET A 53 6.47 -4.69 0.40
C MET A 53 6.57 -3.88 -0.89
N ALA A 54 6.56 -4.54 -2.05
CA ALA A 54 6.62 -3.88 -3.35
C ALA A 54 5.44 -2.90 -3.56
N GLY A 55 4.23 -3.30 -3.20
CA GLY A 55 3.05 -2.43 -3.21
C GLY A 55 3.22 -1.20 -2.33
N SER A 56 3.73 -1.38 -1.11
CA SER A 56 3.95 -0.28 -0.16
C SER A 56 5.04 0.70 -0.65
N LEU A 57 6.11 0.19 -1.25
CA LEU A 57 7.15 1.02 -1.88
C LEU A 57 6.61 1.82 -3.07
N LEU A 58 5.74 1.22 -3.90
CA LEU A 58 5.07 1.92 -4.99
C LEU A 58 4.15 3.02 -4.46
N VAL A 59 3.36 2.75 -3.41
CA VAL A 59 2.54 3.78 -2.77
C VAL A 59 3.42 4.94 -2.29
N LEU A 60 4.50 4.65 -1.58
CA LEU A 60 5.43 5.68 -1.10
C LEU A 60 6.02 6.51 -2.23
N LEU A 61 6.46 5.86 -3.31
CA LEU A 61 6.99 6.55 -4.48
C LEU A 61 5.95 7.50 -5.08
N PHE A 62 4.73 7.03 -5.34
CA PHE A 62 3.69 7.87 -5.94
C PHE A 62 3.18 8.94 -4.97
N ALA A 63 3.04 8.63 -3.69
CA ALA A 63 2.67 9.59 -2.65
C ALA A 63 3.70 10.70 -2.52
N TYR A 64 4.99 10.37 -2.57
CA TYR A 64 6.07 11.36 -2.61
C TYR A 64 5.96 12.25 -3.85
N LEU A 65 5.74 11.67 -5.04
CA LEU A 65 5.58 12.43 -6.27
C LEU A 65 4.35 13.34 -6.24
N TRP A 66 3.22 12.86 -5.71
CA TRP A 66 2.01 13.66 -5.53
C TRP A 66 2.23 14.79 -4.53
N LYS A 67 2.91 14.51 -3.43
CA LYS A 67 3.24 15.49 -2.39
C LYS A 67 4.13 16.59 -2.96
N ARG A 68 5.19 16.22 -3.68
CA ARG A 68 6.09 17.18 -4.32
C ARG A 68 5.37 18.06 -5.34
N ARG A 69 4.45 17.50 -6.14
CA ARG A 69 3.64 18.30 -7.08
C ARG A 69 2.69 19.26 -6.36
N HIS A 70 2.05 18.80 -5.30
CA HIS A 70 1.14 19.62 -4.50
C HIS A 70 1.89 20.75 -3.79
N ASP A 71 3.03 20.45 -3.18
CA ASP A 71 3.86 21.43 -2.45
C ASP A 71 4.49 22.48 -3.39
N ALA A 72 4.66 22.16 -4.68
CA ALA A 72 5.15 23.08 -5.72
C ALA A 72 4.04 23.93 -6.37
N ALA A 73 2.76 23.59 -6.18
CA ALA A 73 1.65 24.33 -6.76
C ALA A 73 1.37 25.63 -5.97
N LEU A 74 0.85 26.65 -6.67
CA LEU A 74 0.45 27.91 -6.04
C LEU A 74 -0.64 27.67 -4.99
N PRO A 75 -0.68 28.45 -3.89
CA PRO A 75 -1.67 28.27 -2.81
C PRO A 75 -3.12 28.25 -3.30
N GLU A 76 -3.45 29.04 -4.33
CA GLU A 76 -4.78 29.14 -4.92
C GLU A 76 -5.21 27.88 -5.70
N ALA A 77 -4.24 27.09 -6.17
CA ALA A 77 -4.50 25.83 -6.89
C ALA A 77 -4.62 24.62 -5.94
N ASN A 78 -4.30 24.80 -4.65
CA ASN A 78 -4.26 23.72 -3.67
C ASN A 78 -5.56 23.63 -2.87
N SER A 79 -6.37 22.60 -3.16
CA SER A 79 -7.52 22.29 -2.32
C SER A 79 -7.10 21.60 -1.01
N TRP A 80 -7.72 21.98 0.11
CA TRP A 80 -7.53 21.30 1.40
C TRP A 80 -7.71 19.78 1.31
N ARG A 81 -8.69 19.32 0.52
CA ARG A 81 -8.93 17.90 0.30
C ARG A 81 -7.72 17.19 -0.33
N ALA A 82 -7.12 17.79 -1.36
CA ALA A 82 -5.93 17.23 -2.01
C ALA A 82 -4.73 17.22 -1.07
N TYR A 83 -4.58 18.26 -0.23
CA TYR A 83 -3.55 18.31 0.80
C TYR A 83 -3.67 17.15 1.78
N VAL A 84 -4.86 16.94 2.36
CA VAL A 84 -5.09 15.84 3.32
C VAL A 84 -4.89 14.49 2.65
N GLU A 85 -5.46 14.26 1.47
CA GLU A 85 -5.34 12.99 0.75
C GLU A 85 -3.88 12.62 0.49
N VAL A 86 -3.08 13.56 -0.02
CA VAL A 86 -1.69 13.30 -0.39
C VAL A 86 -0.79 13.13 0.83
N ASN A 87 -0.97 13.94 1.88
CA ASN A 87 -0.20 13.77 3.12
C ASN A 87 -0.59 12.48 3.85
N ALA A 88 -1.88 12.12 3.89
CA ALA A 88 -2.33 10.86 4.48
C ALA A 88 -1.68 9.67 3.76
N LEU A 89 -1.74 9.62 2.42
CA LEU A 89 -1.08 8.56 1.64
C LEU A 89 0.43 8.49 1.88
N PHE A 90 1.10 9.63 2.01
CA PHE A 90 2.54 9.69 2.24
C PHE A 90 2.93 9.19 3.65
N TYR A 91 2.32 9.75 4.70
CA TYR A 91 2.68 9.41 6.07
C TYR A 91 2.20 8.01 6.48
N ILE A 92 0.96 7.64 6.11
CA ILE A 92 0.45 6.29 6.38
C ILE A 92 1.24 5.26 5.57
N GLY A 93 1.60 5.57 4.31
CA GLY A 93 2.48 4.72 3.52
C GLY A 93 3.88 4.55 4.13
N GLY A 94 4.41 5.60 4.76
CA GLY A 94 5.67 5.54 5.50
C GLY A 94 5.59 4.59 6.69
N VAL A 95 4.53 4.74 7.50
CA VAL A 95 4.28 3.84 8.64
C VAL A 95 4.13 2.40 8.15
N GLN A 96 3.36 2.14 7.10
CA GLN A 96 3.16 0.82 6.53
C GLN A 96 4.49 0.16 6.10
N ALA A 97 5.34 0.90 5.38
CA ALA A 97 6.64 0.38 4.95
C ALA A 97 7.58 0.12 6.13
N ILE A 98 7.55 0.96 7.17
CA ILE A 98 8.33 0.74 8.39
C ILE A 98 7.86 -0.53 9.11
N LEU A 99 6.54 -0.76 9.25
CA LEU A 99 6.01 -1.95 9.89
C LEU A 99 6.38 -3.23 9.14
N LEU A 100 6.30 -3.22 7.80
CA LEU A 100 6.73 -4.34 6.97
C LEU A 100 8.25 -4.59 7.07
N ALA A 101 9.06 -3.53 7.02
CA ALA A 101 10.51 -3.65 7.13
C ALA A 101 10.93 -4.16 8.52
N TRP A 102 10.28 -3.66 9.57
CA TRP A 102 10.47 -4.13 10.93
C TRP A 102 10.13 -5.61 11.09
N SER A 103 8.98 -6.04 10.55
CA SER A 103 8.55 -7.44 10.59
C SER A 103 9.55 -8.35 9.88
N TRP A 104 10.01 -7.95 8.70
CA TRP A 104 11.06 -8.67 7.97
C TRP A 104 12.39 -8.73 8.75
N LEU A 105 12.83 -7.62 9.36
CA LEU A 105 14.05 -7.61 10.16
C LEU A 105 13.95 -8.54 11.38
N MET A 106 12.78 -8.62 12.02
CA MET A 106 12.56 -9.52 13.15
C MET A 106 12.53 -10.99 12.74
N GLN A 107 12.00 -11.31 11.56
CA GLN A 107 12.08 -12.66 11.00
C GLN A 107 13.53 -13.09 10.68
N VAL A 108 14.36 -12.17 10.17
CA VAL A 108 15.72 -12.51 9.71
C VAL A 108 16.76 -12.46 10.83
N PHE A 109 16.68 -11.46 11.71
CA PHE A 109 17.72 -11.16 12.70
C PHE A 109 17.23 -11.22 14.15
N GLY A 110 15.92 -11.24 14.37
CA GLY A 110 15.30 -11.17 15.68
C GLY A 110 14.73 -12.51 16.15
N ASP A 111 13.96 -12.43 17.23
CA ASP A 111 13.09 -13.51 17.65
C ASP A 111 11.75 -13.35 16.89
N PRO A 112 11.39 -14.28 15.99
CA PRO A 112 10.19 -14.18 15.18
C PRO A 112 8.90 -14.18 16.03
N THR A 113 8.96 -14.68 17.27
CA THR A 113 7.83 -14.62 18.22
C THR A 113 7.52 -13.19 18.70
N LEU A 114 8.47 -12.25 18.53
CA LEU A 114 8.26 -10.83 18.82
C LEU A 114 7.45 -10.12 17.73
N THR A 115 7.25 -10.74 16.57
CA THR A 115 6.33 -10.25 15.53
C THR A 115 4.90 -10.52 15.97
N GLN A 116 4.34 -9.61 16.75
CA GLN A 116 3.04 -9.81 17.37
C GLN A 116 1.90 -9.85 16.33
N PRO A 117 0.85 -10.69 16.52
CA PRO A 117 -0.35 -10.73 15.68
C PRO A 117 -0.99 -9.35 15.44
N VAL A 118 -0.84 -8.43 16.39
CA VAL A 118 -1.33 -7.05 16.30
C VAL A 118 -0.64 -6.26 15.18
N ILE A 119 0.68 -6.46 14.97
CA ILE A 119 1.41 -5.79 13.90
C ILE A 119 0.87 -6.24 12.55
N TRP A 120 0.66 -7.54 12.36
CA TRP A 120 0.12 -8.08 11.12
C TRP A 120 -1.32 -7.64 10.86
N LEU A 121 -2.16 -7.59 11.89
CA LEU A 121 -3.51 -7.01 11.77
C LEU A 121 -3.47 -5.54 11.30
N LEU A 122 -2.54 -4.75 11.83
CA LEU A 122 -2.35 -3.35 11.41
C LEU A 122 -1.83 -3.28 9.97
N VAL A 123 -0.82 -4.08 9.63
CA VAL A 123 -0.25 -4.15 8.29
C VAL A 123 -1.32 -4.51 7.26
N ASP A 124 -2.17 -5.50 7.55
CA ASP A 124 -3.19 -5.95 6.61
C ASP A 124 -4.31 -4.92 6.46
N SER A 125 -4.83 -4.42 7.57
CA SER A 125 -5.93 -3.45 7.55
C SER A 125 -5.50 -2.12 6.92
N VAL A 126 -4.38 -1.55 7.35
CA VAL A 126 -3.82 -0.30 6.82
C VAL A 126 -3.38 -0.51 5.38
N GLY A 127 -2.68 -1.60 5.08
CA GLY A 127 -2.22 -1.96 3.74
C GLY A 127 -3.37 -2.02 2.75
N ALA A 128 -4.42 -2.78 3.04
CA ALA A 128 -5.58 -2.92 2.16
C ALA A 128 -6.22 -1.56 1.82
N MET A 129 -6.45 -0.72 2.84
CA MET A 129 -7.02 0.62 2.65
C MET A 129 -6.09 1.53 1.85
N LEU A 130 -4.79 1.49 2.16
CA LEU A 130 -3.77 2.31 1.54
C LEU A 130 -3.60 1.98 0.05
N TRP A 131 -3.44 0.69 -0.28
CA TRP A 131 -3.29 0.24 -1.67
C TRP A 131 -4.56 0.51 -2.48
N LEU A 132 -5.75 0.34 -1.88
CA LEU A 132 -7.01 0.70 -2.52
C LEU A 132 -7.06 2.20 -2.85
N ALA A 133 -6.74 3.06 -1.88
CA ALA A 133 -6.78 4.50 -2.05
C ALA A 133 -5.77 4.98 -3.11
N ALA A 134 -4.51 4.52 -3.03
CA ALA A 134 -3.47 4.86 -3.97
C ALA A 134 -3.75 4.30 -5.38
N GLY A 135 -4.20 3.04 -5.48
CA GLY A 135 -4.56 2.41 -6.74
C GLY A 135 -5.70 3.15 -7.44
N ARG A 136 -6.78 3.49 -6.72
CA ARG A 136 -7.89 4.29 -7.28
C ARG A 136 -7.45 5.67 -7.74
N ARG A 137 -6.61 6.35 -6.96
CA ARG A 137 -6.09 7.68 -7.33
C ARG A 137 -5.27 7.59 -8.61
N LEU A 138 -4.34 6.65 -8.67
CA LEU A 138 -3.46 6.45 -9.82
C LEU A 138 -4.25 6.07 -11.09
N TRP A 139 -5.28 5.25 -10.94
CA TRP A 139 -6.20 4.90 -12.03
C TRP A 139 -6.89 6.15 -12.61
N ARG A 140 -7.41 7.04 -11.75
CA ARG A 140 -8.05 8.30 -12.18
C ARG A 140 -7.07 9.21 -12.91
N GLU A 141 -5.84 9.35 -12.40
CA GLU A 141 -4.80 10.14 -13.08
C GLU A 141 -4.44 9.59 -14.46
N ALA A 142 -4.48 8.27 -14.63
CA ALA A 142 -4.21 7.62 -15.90
C ALA A 142 -5.39 7.69 -16.89
N ALA A 143 -6.61 7.88 -16.39
CA ALA A 143 -7.79 8.09 -17.22
C ALA A 143 -7.90 9.55 -17.70
N SER A 144 -7.44 10.52 -16.90
CA SER A 144 -7.44 11.95 -17.29
C SER A 144 -6.34 12.31 -18.29
N ALA A 145 -5.36 11.43 -18.52
CA ALA A 145 -4.22 11.66 -19.39
C ALA A 145 -4.34 10.97 -20.77
N SER A 146 -5.43 10.24 -21.01
CA SER A 146 -5.75 9.56 -22.26
C SER A 146 -6.91 10.26 -22.97
#